data_AF-A0AAW2MNC9-F1
#
_entry.id   AF-A0AAW2MNC9-F1
#
_cell.length_a   1.000
_cell.length_b   1.000
_cell.length_c   1.000
_cell.angle_alpha   90.00
_cell.angle_beta   90.00
_cell.angle_gamma   90.00
#
_symmetry.space_group_name_H-M   'P 1'
#
loop_
_entity.id
_entity.type
_entity.pdbx_description
1 polymer ?
#
loop_
_entity_poly.entity_id
_entity_poly.type
_entity_poly.pdbx_seq_one_letter_code
_entity_poly.pdbx_strand_id
1 'polypeptide(L)'
;MTWHASHVTEEDSMCHSSDAEVWRHFDRTHPDFTLEPHHVRLGLCIDGFAPHGQYGRTYSCWPVIITPYNLPPGICMKSEYMFLMMVIPGSSNPKRLIDVYLESLIDELLQLWHVGVRMHNYATKPGLHNACGFDVDRE
;
A
#
# COMPACT_ATOMS: atom_id res chain seq x y z
N MET A 1 10.16 1.15 10.75
CA MET A 1 9.56 0.53 9.55
C MET A 1 10.66 -0.05 8.65
N THR A 2 11.49 -0.94 9.18
CA THR A 2 12.62 -1.55 8.45
C THR A 2 12.55 -3.07 8.47
N TRP A 3 11.42 -3.64 8.91
CA TRP A 3 11.30 -5.07 9.16
C TRP A 3 11.58 -5.87 7.88
N HIS A 4 11.03 -5.43 6.75
CA HIS A 4 11.22 -6.02 5.42
C HIS A 4 12.69 -6.15 4.95
N ALA A 5 13.61 -5.36 5.52
CA ALA A 5 15.02 -5.38 5.17
C ALA A 5 15.85 -6.27 6.13
N SER A 6 15.26 -6.62 7.28
CA SER A 6 15.92 -7.36 8.35
C SER A 6 15.38 -8.78 8.55
N HIS A 7 14.24 -9.10 7.93
CA HIS A 7 13.64 -10.42 8.07
C HIS A 7 14.36 -11.45 7.18
N VAL A 8 14.27 -12.70 7.59
CA VAL A 8 14.79 -13.83 6.81
C VAL A 8 13.64 -14.36 5.97
N THR A 9 13.80 -14.36 4.66
CA THR A 9 12.87 -15.02 3.73
C THR A 9 13.18 -16.50 3.67
N GLU A 10 12.17 -17.35 3.86
CA GLU A 10 12.28 -18.79 3.60
C GLU A 10 12.00 -19.05 2.12
N GLU A 11 12.86 -19.81 1.42
CA GLU A 11 12.80 -19.94 -0.05
C GLU A 11 11.51 -20.57 -0.60
N ASP A 12 10.75 -21.30 0.23
CA ASP A 12 9.58 -22.10 -0.20
C ASP A 12 8.25 -21.61 0.41
N SER A 13 8.22 -20.46 1.10
CA SER A 13 7.01 -19.93 1.72
C SER A 13 6.92 -18.41 1.62
N MET A 14 5.81 -17.92 1.08
CA MET A 14 5.48 -16.49 1.06
C MET A 14 4.72 -16.14 2.36
N CYS A 15 5.46 -15.65 3.36
CA CYS A 15 4.91 -15.27 4.66
C CYS A 15 4.55 -13.77 4.72
N HIS A 16 5.08 -12.98 3.80
CA HIS A 16 4.86 -11.54 3.71
C HIS A 16 4.87 -11.04 2.26
N SER A 17 4.23 -9.90 1.98
CA SER A 17 4.23 -9.28 0.63
C SER A 17 5.63 -8.95 0.12
N SER A 18 6.60 -8.77 1.02
CA SER A 18 8.02 -8.56 0.66
C SER A 18 8.72 -9.79 0.12
N ASP A 19 8.16 -10.98 0.30
CA ASP A 19 8.72 -12.21 -0.25
C ASP A 19 8.28 -12.44 -1.71
N ALA A 20 7.30 -11.66 -2.20
CA ALA A 20 6.73 -11.76 -3.54
C ALA A 20 7.71 -11.37 -4.65
N GLU A 21 7.53 -11.97 -5.84
CA GLU A 21 8.31 -11.59 -7.03
C GLU A 21 8.06 -10.14 -7.46
N VAL A 22 6.86 -9.58 -7.22
CA VAL A 22 6.55 -8.17 -7.50
C VAL A 22 7.48 -7.25 -6.71
N TRP A 23 7.72 -7.57 -5.43
CA TRP A 23 8.65 -6.81 -4.59
C TRP A 23 10.08 -6.88 -5.12
N ARG A 24 10.55 -8.09 -5.46
CA ARG A 24 11.89 -8.32 -6.03
C ARG A 24 12.06 -7.60 -7.38
N HIS A 25 11.01 -7.60 -8.21
CA HIS A 25 10.98 -6.90 -9.48
C HIS A 25 11.09 -5.38 -9.27
N PHE A 26 10.36 -4.83 -8.31
CA PHE A 26 10.49 -3.43 -7.96
C PHE A 26 11.91 -3.12 -7.49
N ASP A 27 12.48 -3.93 -6.60
CA ASP A 27 13.81 -3.69 -6.05
C ASP A 27 14.88 -3.63 -7.15
N ARG A 28 14.75 -4.48 -8.16
CA ARG A 28 15.61 -4.46 -9.36
C ARG A 28 15.39 -3.24 -10.26
N THR A 29 14.16 -2.70 -10.28
CA THR A 29 13.78 -1.57 -11.15
C THR A 29 14.17 -0.24 -10.51
N HIS A 30 14.15 -0.16 -9.18
CA HIS A 30 14.42 1.06 -8.40
C HIS A 30 15.50 0.82 -7.34
N PRO A 31 16.75 0.50 -7.72
CA PRO A 31 17.81 0.20 -6.76
C PRO A 31 18.13 1.39 -5.85
N ASP A 32 18.04 2.62 -6.36
CA ASP A 32 18.28 3.83 -5.56
C ASP A 32 17.26 3.97 -4.42
N PHE A 33 16.04 3.47 -4.64
CA PHE A 33 14.99 3.47 -3.62
C PHE A 33 15.26 2.42 -2.53
N THR A 34 15.78 1.25 -2.91
CA THR A 34 15.99 0.13 -1.97
C THR A 34 17.23 0.27 -1.11
N LEU A 35 18.19 1.08 -1.54
CA LEU A 35 19.41 1.39 -0.77
C LEU A 35 19.08 1.99 0.61
N GLU A 36 17.96 2.72 0.72
CA GLU A 36 17.51 3.30 1.97
C GLU A 36 16.36 2.47 2.58
N PRO A 37 16.63 1.59 3.57
CA PRO A 37 15.62 0.71 4.15
C PRO A 37 14.52 1.45 4.92
N HIS A 38 14.70 2.75 5.18
CA HIS A 38 13.70 3.61 5.80
C HIS A 38 12.60 4.08 4.83
N HIS A 39 12.79 3.89 3.52
CA HIS A 39 11.75 4.16 2.54
C HIS A 39 10.55 3.21 2.73
N VAL A 40 9.36 3.79 2.62
CA VAL A 40 8.11 3.07 2.93
C VAL A 40 7.50 2.50 1.65
N ARG A 41 6.97 1.29 1.77
CA ARG A 41 6.31 0.48 0.76
C ARG A 41 4.85 0.41 1.13
N LEU A 42 4.02 0.98 0.27
CA LEU A 42 2.58 1.09 0.47
C LEU A 42 1.88 0.11 -0.47
N GLY A 43 1.05 -0.76 0.08
CA GLY A 43 0.07 -1.53 -0.69
C GLY A 43 -1.22 -0.73 -0.82
N LEU A 44 -1.70 -0.56 -2.04
CA LEU A 44 -3.01 0.01 -2.32
C LEU A 44 -3.99 -1.12 -2.67
N CYS A 45 -5.01 -1.30 -1.83
CA CYS A 45 -6.06 -2.30 -2.03
C CYS A 45 -7.40 -1.62 -2.33
N ILE A 46 -8.10 -2.14 -3.34
CA ILE A 46 -9.41 -1.66 -3.79
C ILE A 46 -10.30 -2.85 -4.04
N ASP A 47 -11.15 -3.18 -3.06
CA ASP A 47 -12.11 -4.26 -3.16
C ASP A 47 -13.54 -3.71 -3.13
N GLY A 48 -14.47 -4.41 -3.76
CA GLY A 48 -15.87 -4.04 -3.88
C GLY A 48 -16.78 -5.01 -3.15
N PHE A 49 -17.52 -4.52 -2.15
CA PHE A 49 -18.55 -5.33 -1.48
C PHE A 49 -19.96 -4.79 -1.74
N ALA A 50 -20.94 -5.71 -1.80
CA ALA A 50 -22.35 -5.41 -1.99
C ALA A 50 -23.12 -5.60 -0.66
N PRO A 51 -23.36 -4.55 0.13
CA PRO A 51 -23.90 -4.68 1.49
C PRO A 51 -25.34 -5.22 1.56
N HIS A 52 -26.10 -5.19 0.45
CA HIS A 52 -27.53 -5.54 0.45
C HIS A 52 -27.87 -6.91 -0.20
N GLY A 53 -26.87 -7.73 -0.54
CA GLY A 53 -27.11 -9.09 -1.08
C GLY A 53 -27.93 -9.13 -2.39
N GLN A 54 -28.33 -10.34 -2.82
CA GLN A 54 -29.01 -10.57 -4.10
C GLN A 54 -30.45 -10.00 -4.18
N TYR A 55 -31.05 -9.64 -3.04
CA TYR A 55 -32.48 -9.28 -2.95
C TYR A 55 -32.73 -7.79 -2.62
N GLY A 56 -31.68 -7.00 -2.44
CA GLY A 56 -31.77 -5.55 -2.18
C GLY A 56 -31.48 -4.69 -3.42
N ARG A 57 -31.54 -3.36 -3.26
CA ARG A 57 -31.09 -2.41 -4.30
C ARG A 57 -29.62 -2.71 -4.64
N THR A 58 -29.29 -2.80 -5.93
CA THR A 58 -27.91 -2.96 -6.40
C THR A 58 -27.11 -1.75 -5.94
N TYR A 59 -26.23 -2.00 -4.97
CA TYR A 59 -25.32 -1.02 -4.40
C TYR A 59 -24.00 -1.72 -4.12
N SER A 60 -22.91 -1.11 -4.59
CA SER A 60 -21.55 -1.53 -4.33
C SER A 60 -20.82 -0.43 -3.58
N CYS A 61 -19.98 -0.83 -2.62
CA CYS A 61 -19.11 0.02 -1.86
C CYS A 61 -17.68 -0.43 -2.11
N TRP A 62 -16.82 0.48 -2.54
CA TRP A 62 -15.43 0.19 -2.88
C TRP A 62 -14.50 1.03 -1.99
N PRO A 63 -14.08 0.51 -0.83
CA PRO A 63 -13.04 1.14 -0.03
C PRO A 63 -11.69 1.08 -0.75
N VAL A 64 -10.97 2.20 -0.72
CA VAL A 64 -9.57 2.32 -1.12
C VAL A 64 -8.75 2.37 0.16
N ILE A 65 -7.95 1.33 0.40
CA ILE A 65 -7.17 1.16 1.63
C ILE A 65 -5.69 1.18 1.30
N ILE A 66 -4.91 1.92 2.09
CA ILE A 66 -3.45 1.93 2.04
C ILE A 66 -2.88 1.23 3.27
N THR A 67 -1.92 0.33 3.05
CA THR A 67 -1.25 -0.42 4.11
C THR A 67 0.27 -0.34 3.96
N PRO A 68 1.03 0.01 5.02
CA PRO A 68 2.49 -0.01 4.96
C PRO A 68 3.01 -1.45 5.10
N TYR A 69 3.51 -2.01 4.01
CA TYR A 69 4.10 -3.35 3.96
C TYR A 69 5.51 -3.42 4.58
N ASN A 70 6.06 -2.34 5.14
CA ASN A 70 7.31 -2.41 5.90
C ASN A 70 7.17 -3.05 7.29
N LEU A 71 5.94 -3.37 7.70
CA LEU A 71 5.62 -3.89 9.02
C LEU A 71 5.63 -5.43 9.02
N PRO A 72 5.91 -6.06 10.18
CA PRO A 72 5.84 -7.51 10.29
C PRO A 72 4.44 -8.07 9.96
N PRO A 73 4.35 -9.32 9.45
CA PRO A 73 3.10 -9.97 9.04
C PRO A 73 2.00 -9.93 10.11
N GLY A 74 2.39 -10.11 11.37
CA GLY A 74 1.46 -10.13 12.51
C GLY A 74 0.83 -8.78 12.84
N ILE A 75 1.29 -7.67 12.24
CA ILE A 75 0.70 -6.34 12.45
C ILE A 75 0.38 -5.58 11.17
N CYS A 76 1.01 -5.88 10.02
CA CYS A 76 0.78 -5.12 8.79
C CYS A 76 -0.69 -5.14 8.35
N MET A 77 -1.39 -6.25 8.61
CA MET A 77 -2.82 -6.40 8.27
C MET A 77 -3.79 -6.06 9.41
N LYS A 78 -3.33 -5.44 10.50
CA LYS A 78 -4.23 -4.99 11.57
C LYS A 78 -4.90 -3.67 11.20
N SER A 79 -6.13 -3.47 11.67
CA SER A 79 -6.93 -2.29 11.33
C SER A 79 -6.29 -0.96 11.74
N GLU A 80 -5.42 -0.95 12.75
CA GLU A 80 -4.68 0.25 13.18
C GLU A 80 -3.60 0.69 12.18
N TYR A 81 -3.20 -0.20 11.27
CA TYR A 81 -2.20 0.07 10.22
C TYR A 81 -2.79 0.05 8.81
N MET A 82 -4.11 -0.12 8.70
CA MET A 82 -4.85 0.02 7.45
C MET A 82 -5.50 1.39 7.41
N PHE A 83 -5.14 2.21 6.44
CA PHE A 83 -5.65 3.57 6.28
C PHE A 83 -6.70 3.60 5.18
N LEU A 84 -7.95 3.86 5.57
CA LEU A 84 -9.02 4.10 4.61
C LEU A 84 -8.85 5.50 4.00
N MET A 85 -8.49 5.56 2.72
CA MET A 85 -8.26 6.82 2.01
C MET A 85 -9.52 7.34 1.34
N MET A 86 -10.33 6.43 0.77
CA MET A 86 -11.53 6.79 0.03
C MET A 86 -12.57 5.68 0.13
N VAL A 87 -13.85 6.06 0.05
CA VAL A 87 -14.96 5.13 -0.16
C VAL A 87 -15.69 5.56 -1.43
N ILE A 88 -15.79 4.64 -2.41
CA ILE A 88 -16.49 4.90 -3.66
C ILE A 88 -17.84 4.14 -3.63
N PRO A 89 -18.92 4.82 -3.23
CA PRO A 89 -20.26 4.25 -3.30
C PRO A 89 -20.83 4.35 -4.72
N GLY A 90 -21.55 3.33 -5.17
CA GLY A 90 -22.19 3.36 -6.48
C GLY A 90 -23.26 2.29 -6.64
N SER A 91 -24.24 2.55 -7.51
CA SER A 91 -25.25 1.55 -7.86
C SER A 91 -24.68 0.39 -8.69
N SER A 92 -23.46 0.55 -9.20
CA SER A 92 -22.76 -0.40 -10.07
C SER A 92 -21.25 -0.32 -9.83
N ASN A 93 -20.55 -1.34 -10.32
CA ASN A 93 -19.11 -1.48 -10.17
C ASN A 93 -18.36 -0.28 -10.82
N PRO A 94 -17.58 0.50 -10.04
CA PRO A 94 -16.85 1.66 -10.52
C PRO A 94 -15.58 1.30 -11.31
N LYS A 95 -15.25 0.01 -11.54
CA LYS A 95 -14.03 -0.44 -12.25
C LYS A 95 -13.72 0.36 -13.53
N ARG A 96 -14.74 0.77 -14.30
CA ARG A 96 -14.54 1.55 -15.53
C ARG A 96 -14.10 3.00 -15.29
N LEU A 97 -14.40 3.55 -14.12
CA LEU A 97 -14.12 4.94 -13.73
C LEU A 97 -13.10 4.99 -12.58
N ILE A 98 -12.51 3.86 -12.19
CA ILE A 98 -11.66 3.79 -11.01
C ILE A 98 -10.46 4.73 -11.10
N ASP A 99 -9.89 4.85 -12.30
CA ASP A 99 -8.73 5.73 -12.55
C ASP A 99 -9.07 7.21 -12.28
N VAL A 100 -10.31 7.65 -12.54
CA VAL A 100 -10.77 9.02 -12.25
C VAL A 100 -10.86 9.27 -10.75
N TYR A 101 -11.31 8.28 -9.98
CA TYR A 101 -11.37 8.41 -8.52
C TYR A 101 -9.97 8.37 -7.89
N LEU A 102 -9.04 7.60 -8.47
CA LEU A 102 -7.70 7.44 -7.94
C LEU A 102 -6.75 8.58 -8.33
N GLU A 103 -7.06 9.40 -9.33
CA GLU A 103 -6.18 10.45 -9.83
C GLU A 103 -5.61 11.32 -8.71
N SER A 104 -6.46 11.90 -7.86
CA SER A 104 -6.02 12.73 -6.74
C SER A 104 -5.15 11.98 -5.73
N LEU A 105 -5.42 10.69 -5.49
CA LEU A 105 -4.64 9.88 -4.57
C LEU A 105 -3.27 9.54 -5.17
N ILE A 106 -3.22 9.20 -6.46
CA ILE A 106 -1.99 8.91 -7.19
C ILE A 106 -1.09 10.15 -7.21
N ASP A 107 -1.65 11.35 -7.42
CA ASP A 107 -0.89 12.60 -7.37
C ASP A 107 -0.22 12.83 -6.01
N GLU A 108 -0.93 12.56 -4.90
CA GLU A 108 -0.36 12.63 -3.56
C GLU A 108 0.74 11.58 -3.35
N LEU A 109 0.51 10.35 -3.80
CA LEU A 109 1.50 9.27 -3.71
C LEU A 109 2.77 9.56 -4.54
N LEU A 110 2.62 10.16 -5.72
CA LEU A 110 3.74 10.62 -6.55
C LEU A 110 4.51 11.77 -5.88
N GLN A 111 3.82 12.68 -5.20
CA GLN A 111 4.49 13.71 -4.39
C GLN A 111 5.30 13.07 -3.25
N LEU A 112 4.77 12.06 -2.56
CA LEU A 112 5.49 11.31 -1.53
C LEU A 112 6.69 10.54 -2.10
N TRP A 113 6.60 10.05 -3.33
CA TRP A 113 7.71 9.41 -4.01
C TRP A 113 8.85 10.38 -4.34
N HIS A 114 8.53 11.54 -4.93
CA HIS A 114 9.53 12.49 -5.42
C HIS A 114 10.11 13.41 -4.34
N VAL A 115 9.28 13.85 -3.39
CA VAL A 115 9.67 14.83 -2.35
C VAL A 115 9.99 14.13 -1.02
N GLY A 116 9.30 13.03 -0.75
CA GLY A 116 9.35 12.35 0.55
C GLY A 116 8.74 13.17 1.68
N VAL A 117 8.64 12.54 2.86
CA VAL A 117 8.19 13.18 4.10
C VAL A 117 9.26 13.02 5.15
N ARG A 118 9.47 14.08 5.94
CA ARG A 118 10.38 14.03 7.08
C ARG A 118 9.74 13.19 8.18
N MET A 119 10.29 12.00 8.39
CA MET A 119 9.84 11.09 9.44
C MET A 119 10.76 11.23 10.65
N HIS A 120 10.17 11.35 11.84
CA HIS A 120 10.92 11.29 13.08
C HIS A 120 11.11 9.82 13.48
N ASN A 121 12.32 9.30 13.30
CA ASN A 121 12.65 7.97 13.81
C ASN A 121 13.15 8.12 15.25
N TYR A 122 12.52 7.46 16.21
CA TYR A 122 12.98 7.45 17.60
C TYR A 122 14.30 6.67 17.78
N ALA A 123 14.68 5.83 16.80
CA ALA A 123 15.88 4.98 16.85
C ALA A 123 17.13 5.56 16.14
N THR A 124 16.97 6.56 15.25
CA THR A 124 18.09 7.16 14.50
C THR A 124 17.94 8.68 14.44
N LYS A 125 19.06 9.41 14.28
CA LYS A 125 19.10 10.89 14.32
C LYS A 125 17.93 11.55 13.54
N PRO A 126 17.32 12.62 14.09
CA PRO A 126 16.24 13.33 13.41
C PRO A 126 16.71 13.93 12.08
N GLY A 127 15.98 13.71 10.99
CA GLY A 127 16.14 14.50 9.76
C GLY A 127 16.13 13.79 8.40
N LEU A 128 15.92 12.46 8.32
CA LEU A 128 15.82 11.81 7.02
C LEU A 128 14.47 12.14 6.33
N HIS A 129 14.55 12.47 5.04
CA HIS A 129 13.39 12.48 4.15
C HIS A 129 13.18 11.05 3.67
N ASN A 130 12.05 10.45 4.02
CA ASN A 130 11.69 9.12 3.55
C ASN A 130 10.77 9.26 2.34
N ALA A 131 11.16 8.69 1.21
CA ALA A 131 10.27 8.48 0.09
C ALA A 131 9.31 7.31 0.35
N CYS A 132 8.13 7.35 -0.26
CA CYS A 132 7.15 6.27 -0.22
C CYS A 132 6.90 5.74 -1.63
N GLY A 133 7.23 4.46 -1.85
CA GLY A 133 6.85 3.69 -3.03
C GLY A 133 5.53 2.99 -2.81
N PHE A 134 4.74 2.85 -3.85
CA PHE A 134 3.45 2.18 -3.78
C PHE A 134 3.29 1.16 -4.89
N ASP A 135 2.63 0.06 -4.57
CA ASP A 135 2.18 -0.95 -5.52
C ASP A 135 0.65 -1.07 -5.40
N VAL A 136 -0.01 -1.16 -6.55
CA VAL A 136 -1.47 -1.30 -6.61
C VAL A 136 -1.82 -2.77 -6.74
N ASP A 137 -2.42 -3.33 -5.70
CA ASP A 137 -2.97 -4.67 -5.70
C ASP A 137 -4.27 -4.65 -6.52
N ARG A 138 -4.16 -4.95 -7.82
CA ARG A 138 -5.32 -5.18 -8.70
C ARG A 138 -5.65 -6.67 -8.69
N GLU A 139 -6.78 -7.03 -8.06
CA GLU A 139 -7.45 -8.33 -8.24
C GLU A 139 -8.25 -8.41 -9.57
#